data_AF-X1E5R9-F1
#
_entry.id   AF-X1E5R9-F1
#
_cell.length_a   1.000
_cell.length_b   1.000
_cell.length_c   1.000
_cell.angle_alpha   90.00
_cell.angle_beta   90.00
_cell.angle_gamma   90.00
#
_symmetry.space_group_name_H-M   'P 1'
#
loop_
_entity.id
_entity.type
_entity.pdbx_description
1 polymer ?
#
loop_
_entity_poly.entity_id
_entity_poly.type
_entity_poly.pdbx_seq_one_letter_code
_entity_poly.pdbx_strand_id
1 'polypeptide(L)'
;PSIMTIDRENCLFFTKDACRICEKVCEREAIDFDQKDEEFELNVGSIIVAIGYDIFEPISLVSLGYGRYLNVVTALEFERLTCASGPLGGHLKRPSDKNEPKKLAFINCVGSRDIKNNPYCSSCCCMYTTKEAMIAYEHDNEIETFNFLY
;
A
#
# COMPACT_ATOMS: atom_id res chain seq x y z
N PRO A 1 -2.94 -16.71 -9.30
CA PRO A 1 -3.34 -18.04 -8.76
C PRO A 1 -3.67 -17.87 -7.27
N SER A 2 -4.68 -18.57 -6.75
CA SER A 2 -4.99 -18.55 -5.30
C SER A 2 -4.05 -19.53 -4.59
N ILE A 3 -2.81 -19.11 -4.40
CA ILE A 3 -1.73 -19.88 -3.75
C ILE A 3 -1.10 -19.03 -2.65
N MET A 4 -0.49 -19.70 -1.67
CA MET A 4 0.23 -19.05 -0.56
C MET A 4 1.72 -19.04 -0.87
N THR A 5 2.44 -18.09 -0.28
CA THR A 5 3.89 -17.95 -0.43
C THR A 5 4.53 -17.85 0.95
N ILE A 6 5.67 -18.51 1.14
CA ILE A 6 6.51 -18.35 2.33
C ILE A 6 7.55 -17.28 2.04
N ASP A 7 7.50 -16.18 2.80
CA ASP A 7 8.56 -15.18 2.80
C ASP A 7 9.78 -15.70 3.57
N ARG A 8 10.86 -16.02 2.85
CA ARG A 8 12.08 -16.63 3.42
C ARG A 8 12.81 -15.68 4.37
N GLU A 9 12.76 -14.37 4.13
CA GLU A 9 13.49 -13.38 4.93
C GLU A 9 12.90 -13.23 6.34
N ASN A 10 11.60 -13.46 6.48
CA ASN A 10 10.90 -13.36 7.76
C ASN A 10 10.51 -14.72 8.36
N CYS A 11 10.68 -15.83 7.63
CA CYS A 11 10.35 -17.17 8.12
C CYS A 11 11.36 -17.66 9.18
N LEU A 12 10.85 -18.07 10.35
CA LEU A 12 11.67 -18.59 11.45
C LEU A 12 12.33 -19.95 11.16
N PHE A 13 11.82 -20.71 10.20
CA PHE A 13 12.51 -21.91 9.70
C PHE A 13 13.82 -21.51 9.02
N PHE A 14 13.76 -20.64 8.01
CA PHE A 14 14.95 -20.27 7.23
C PHE A 14 15.92 -19.37 8.00
N THR A 15 15.42 -18.48 8.87
CA THR A 15 16.27 -17.52 9.59
C THR A 15 16.89 -18.08 10.88
N LYS A 16 16.21 -19.02 11.56
CA LYS A 16 16.61 -19.50 12.90
C LYS A 16 16.52 -21.01 13.08
N ASP A 17 16.12 -21.76 12.06
CA ASP A 17 15.86 -23.20 12.11
C ASP A 17 14.94 -23.63 13.26
N ALA A 18 13.93 -22.80 13.57
CA ALA A 18 13.20 -22.89 14.83
C ALA A 18 11.71 -23.25 14.71
N CYS A 19 11.10 -23.18 13.52
CA CYS A 19 9.65 -23.31 13.36
C CYS A 19 9.27 -24.15 12.15
N ARG A 20 8.29 -25.06 12.30
CA ARG A 20 7.66 -25.83 11.21
C ARG A 20 6.15 -26.02 11.42
N ILE A 21 5.50 -25.04 12.05
CA ILE A 21 4.08 -25.19 12.44
C ILE A 21 3.18 -25.23 11.21
N CYS A 22 3.46 -24.41 10.19
CA CYS A 22 2.69 -24.37 8.94
C CYS A 22 2.66 -25.73 8.23
N GLU A 23 3.79 -26.43 8.16
CA GLU A 23 3.92 -27.79 7.61
C GLU A 23 3.00 -28.78 8.34
N LYS A 24 3.02 -28.75 9.67
CA LYS A 24 2.22 -29.67 10.51
C LYS A 24 0.70 -29.49 10.38
N VAL A 25 0.24 -28.26 10.09
CA VAL A 25 -1.20 -27.96 9.97
C VAL A 25 -1.70 -28.03 8.53
N CYS A 26 -0.81 -28.18 7.55
CA CYS A 26 -1.17 -28.25 6.15
C CYS A 26 -1.70 -29.65 5.80
N GLU A 27 -3.01 -29.82 5.79
CA GLU A 27 -3.68 -31.09 5.43
C GLU A 27 -3.33 -31.58 4.01
N ARG A 28 -2.92 -30.65 3.13
CA ARG A 28 -2.54 -30.96 1.74
C ARG A 28 -1.06 -31.31 1.57
N GLU A 29 -0.28 -31.24 2.64
CA GLU A 29 1.17 -31.53 2.63
C GLU A 29 1.90 -30.74 1.53
N ALA A 30 1.46 -29.50 1.27
CA ALA A 30 1.91 -28.71 0.12
C ALA A 30 3.13 -27.83 0.41
N ILE A 31 3.65 -27.86 1.65
CA ILE A 31 4.78 -27.02 2.06
C ILE A 31 6.07 -27.79 1.79
N ASP A 32 6.88 -27.25 0.90
CA ASP A 32 8.21 -27.75 0.58
C ASP A 32 9.24 -26.66 0.92
N PHE A 33 10.04 -26.90 1.96
CA PHE A 33 11.10 -25.98 2.36
C PHE A 33 12.39 -26.14 1.55
N ASP A 34 12.51 -27.22 0.79
CA ASP A 34 13.67 -27.53 -0.06
C ASP A 34 13.46 -27.04 -1.51
N GLN A 35 12.28 -26.48 -1.83
CA GLN A 35 11.97 -25.87 -3.11
C GLN A 35 13.02 -24.80 -3.50
N LYS A 36 13.45 -24.84 -4.76
CA LYS A 36 14.45 -23.92 -5.33
C LYS A 36 13.89 -23.19 -6.54
N ASP A 37 14.51 -22.08 -6.87
CA ASP A 37 14.20 -21.34 -8.08
C ASP A 37 14.52 -22.20 -9.32
N GLU A 38 13.65 -22.13 -10.31
CA GLU A 38 13.78 -22.84 -11.57
C GLU A 38 14.00 -21.81 -12.70
N GLU A 39 15.02 -22.03 -13.52
CA GLU A 39 15.26 -21.24 -14.72
C GLU A 39 14.61 -21.91 -15.93
N PHE A 40 13.94 -21.10 -16.76
CA PHE A 40 13.26 -21.58 -17.96
C PHE A 40 13.73 -20.82 -19.19
N GLU A 41 14.00 -21.54 -20.28
CA GLU A 41 14.28 -20.96 -21.58
C GLU A 41 13.02 -20.91 -22.43
N LEU A 42 12.68 -19.72 -22.93
CA LEU A 42 11.48 -19.50 -23.76
C LEU A 42 11.87 -18.86 -25.09
N ASN A 43 11.49 -19.49 -26.19
CA ASN A 43 11.63 -18.91 -27.53
C ASN A 43 10.41 -18.05 -27.85
N VAL A 44 10.54 -16.73 -27.75
CA VAL A 44 9.45 -15.77 -27.98
C VAL A 44 9.73 -14.87 -29.20
N GLY A 45 8.68 -14.46 -29.90
CA GLY A 45 8.79 -13.55 -31.05
C GLY A 45 8.81 -12.07 -30.66
N SER A 46 8.29 -11.71 -29.48
CA SER A 46 8.23 -10.34 -28.98
C SER A 46 8.14 -10.30 -27.46
N ILE A 47 8.49 -9.16 -26.86
CA ILE A 47 8.45 -8.91 -25.41
C ILE A 47 7.65 -7.62 -25.19
N ILE A 48 6.70 -7.65 -24.24
CA ILE A 48 5.93 -6.47 -23.80
C ILE A 48 6.35 -6.15 -22.38
N VAL A 49 6.77 -4.90 -22.12
CA VAL A 49 7.14 -4.44 -20.77
C VAL A 49 5.95 -3.68 -20.17
N ALA A 50 5.36 -4.26 -19.13
CA ALA A 50 4.18 -3.72 -18.44
C ALA A 50 4.32 -3.85 -16.91
N ILE A 51 5.49 -3.51 -16.36
CA ILE A 51 5.83 -3.67 -14.94
C ILE A 51 5.18 -2.63 -14.01
N GLY A 52 4.45 -1.66 -14.56
CA GLY A 52 3.70 -0.67 -13.77
C GLY A 52 4.57 0.48 -13.26
N TYR A 53 4.32 0.89 -12.02
CA TYR A 53 4.95 2.02 -11.35
C TYR A 53 5.01 1.79 -9.83
N ASP A 54 5.90 2.50 -9.15
CA ASP A 54 5.98 2.54 -7.69
C ASP A 54 5.47 3.87 -7.13
N ILE A 55 5.10 3.86 -5.85
CA ILE A 55 4.59 5.05 -5.14
C ILE A 55 5.75 5.90 -4.63
N PHE A 56 5.59 7.21 -4.71
CA PHE A 56 6.52 8.15 -4.09
C PHE A 56 6.36 8.13 -2.56
N GLU A 57 7.44 7.86 -1.84
CA GLU A 57 7.47 7.93 -0.37
C GLU A 57 7.88 9.34 0.10
N PRO A 58 6.98 10.10 0.76
CA PRO A 58 7.26 11.50 1.12
C PRO A 58 8.12 11.67 2.38
N ILE A 59 9.05 10.74 2.65
CA ILE A 59 9.96 10.79 3.81
C ILE A 59 10.89 12.00 3.72
N SER A 60 11.32 12.37 2.50
CA SER A 60 12.17 13.54 2.26
C SER A 60 11.45 14.88 2.44
N LEU A 61 10.11 14.88 2.39
CA LEU A 61 9.26 16.07 2.54
C LEU A 61 8.92 16.29 4.01
N VAL A 62 9.94 16.61 4.80
CA VAL A 62 9.87 16.72 6.27
C VAL A 62 8.76 17.67 6.75
N SER A 63 8.42 18.70 5.97
CA SER A 63 7.34 19.66 6.28
C SER A 63 5.95 19.01 6.34
N LEU A 64 5.73 17.92 5.61
CA LEU A 64 4.45 17.18 5.61
C LEU A 64 4.36 16.19 6.79
N GLY A 65 5.49 15.80 7.38
CA GLY A 65 5.53 15.00 8.59
C GLY A 65 5.16 13.52 8.43
N TYR A 66 5.21 12.98 7.21
CA TYR A 66 5.06 11.54 6.96
C TYR A 66 6.13 10.75 7.73
N GLY A 67 5.73 9.63 8.35
CA GLY A 67 6.58 8.83 9.25
C GLY A 67 6.80 9.44 10.65
N ARG A 68 6.53 10.73 10.85
CA ARG A 68 6.58 11.39 12.18
C ARG A 68 5.21 11.46 12.83
N TYR A 69 4.19 11.82 12.06
CA TYR A 69 2.82 11.93 12.54
C TYR A 69 2.03 10.73 12.05
N LEU A 70 1.52 9.91 12.98
CA LEU A 70 0.77 8.68 12.67
C LEU A 70 -0.47 8.92 11.81
N ASN A 71 -1.06 10.12 11.87
CA ASN A 71 -2.27 10.47 11.11
C ASN A 71 -1.95 11.13 9.75
N VAL A 72 -0.67 11.23 9.37
CA VAL A 72 -0.27 11.60 8.02
C VAL A 72 -0.01 10.31 7.26
N VAL A 73 -0.89 10.02 6.31
CA VAL A 73 -0.84 8.81 5.47
C VAL A 73 -0.80 9.20 4.00
N THR A 74 -0.25 8.32 3.18
CA THR A 74 -0.31 8.42 1.72
C THR A 74 -1.70 8.08 1.20
N ALA A 75 -2.01 8.50 -0.02
CA ALA A 75 -3.25 8.14 -0.71
C ALA A 75 -3.43 6.61 -0.82
N LEU A 76 -2.35 5.87 -1.14
CA LEU A 76 -2.44 4.42 -1.25
C LEU A 76 -2.71 3.74 0.12
N GLU A 77 -2.14 4.25 1.20
CA GLU A 77 -2.48 3.79 2.54
C GLU A 77 -3.93 4.09 2.88
N PHE A 78 -4.41 5.31 2.56
CA PHE A 78 -5.81 5.69 2.74
C PHE A 78 -6.76 4.73 2.00
N GLU A 79 -6.45 4.37 0.76
CA GLU A 79 -7.19 3.34 0.00
C GLU A 79 -7.21 1.99 0.69
N ARG A 80 -6.09 1.55 1.31
CA ARG A 80 -6.08 0.31 2.09
C ARG A 80 -6.94 0.44 3.35
N LEU A 81 -6.97 1.60 4.01
CA LEU A 81 -7.79 1.82 5.21
C LEU A 81 -9.30 1.78 4.90
N THR A 82 -9.73 2.35 3.76
CA THR A 82 -11.13 2.39 3.34
C THR A 82 -11.59 1.14 2.58
N CYS A 83 -10.65 0.28 2.16
CA CYS A 83 -10.99 -0.98 1.50
C CYS A 83 -11.70 -1.96 2.44
N ALA A 84 -12.81 -2.57 1.98
CA ALA A 84 -13.56 -3.57 2.75
C ALA A 84 -12.72 -4.82 3.12
N SER A 85 -11.79 -5.23 2.27
CA SER A 85 -10.80 -6.30 2.56
C SER A 85 -9.47 -5.73 3.10
N GLY A 86 -9.49 -4.48 3.53
CA GLY A 86 -8.38 -3.78 4.15
C GLY A 86 -8.17 -4.18 5.61
N PRO A 87 -7.05 -3.74 6.22
CA PRO A 87 -6.73 -4.02 7.62
C PRO A 87 -7.78 -3.50 8.62
N LEU A 88 -8.59 -2.51 8.22
CA LEU A 88 -9.65 -1.95 9.05
C LEU A 88 -11.07 -2.39 8.63
N GLY A 89 -11.19 -3.35 7.70
CA GLY A 89 -12.49 -3.83 7.24
C GLY A 89 -13.36 -2.77 6.55
N GLY A 90 -12.74 -1.73 6.00
CA GLY A 90 -13.41 -0.58 5.38
C GLY A 90 -13.78 0.54 6.33
N HIS A 91 -13.48 0.46 7.63
CA HIS A 91 -13.78 1.54 8.56
C HIS A 91 -12.69 2.60 8.57
N LEU A 92 -13.03 3.83 8.19
CA LEU A 92 -12.11 4.95 8.18
C LEU A 92 -11.79 5.42 9.60
N LYS A 93 -10.63 5.00 10.13
CA LYS A 93 -10.17 5.32 11.49
C LYS A 93 -8.76 5.88 11.46
N ARG A 94 -8.50 6.85 12.33
CA ARG A 94 -7.16 7.46 12.50
C ARG A 94 -6.17 6.41 12.99
N PRO A 95 -4.98 6.28 12.37
CA PRO A 95 -3.99 5.29 12.81
C PRO A 95 -3.55 5.46 14.27
N SER A 96 -3.50 6.69 14.79
CA SER A 96 -3.00 7.00 16.14
C SER A 96 -3.89 6.47 17.27
N ASP A 97 -5.20 6.68 17.18
CA ASP A 97 -6.14 6.46 18.29
C ASP A 97 -7.37 5.63 17.90
N LYS A 98 -7.45 5.21 16.63
CA LYS A 98 -8.54 4.41 16.07
C LYS A 98 -9.92 5.07 16.12
N ASN A 99 -9.98 6.37 16.37
CA ASN A 99 -11.22 7.14 16.30
C ASN A 99 -11.52 7.58 14.86
N GLU A 100 -12.79 7.79 14.57
CA GLU A 100 -13.26 8.32 13.28
C GLU A 100 -12.77 9.77 13.10
N PRO A 101 -12.16 10.11 11.96
CA PRO A 101 -11.78 11.50 11.68
C PRO A 101 -13.03 12.31 11.36
N LYS A 102 -13.12 13.56 11.82
CA LYS A 102 -14.18 14.50 11.43
C LYS A 102 -13.73 15.52 10.39
N LYS A 103 -12.42 15.67 10.20
CA LYS A 103 -11.82 16.57 9.22
C LYS A 103 -10.64 15.90 8.53
N LEU A 104 -10.59 15.99 7.20
CA LEU A 104 -9.53 15.44 6.37
C LEU A 104 -8.96 16.54 5.48
N ALA A 105 -7.63 16.55 5.35
CA ALA A 105 -6.92 17.41 4.42
C ALA A 105 -6.16 16.55 3.41
N PHE A 106 -6.49 16.70 2.13
CA PHE A 106 -5.77 16.08 1.03
C PHE A 106 -4.78 17.10 0.46
N ILE A 107 -3.53 16.70 0.32
CA ILE A 107 -2.45 17.53 -0.22
C ILE A 107 -2.04 16.93 -1.56
N ASN A 108 -2.29 17.67 -2.63
CA ASN A 108 -1.94 17.21 -3.97
C ASN A 108 -0.50 17.57 -4.34
N CYS A 109 -0.01 16.97 -5.42
CA CYS A 109 1.35 17.19 -5.94
C CYS A 109 2.47 16.82 -4.95
N VAL A 110 2.20 15.96 -3.96
CA VAL A 110 3.24 15.46 -3.04
C VAL A 110 4.24 14.61 -3.82
N GLY A 111 5.45 15.13 -4.00
CA GLY A 111 6.52 14.49 -4.77
C GLY A 111 6.48 14.73 -6.27
N SER A 112 5.46 15.44 -6.79
CA SER A 112 5.25 15.68 -8.23
C SER A 112 5.08 17.17 -8.50
N ARG A 113 5.41 17.61 -9.72
CA ARG A 113 5.53 19.05 -10.06
C ARG A 113 6.45 19.80 -9.07
N ASP A 114 7.46 19.11 -8.56
CA ASP A 114 8.48 19.63 -7.65
C ASP A 114 9.85 19.51 -8.31
N ILE A 115 10.52 20.65 -8.48
CA ILE A 115 11.85 20.75 -9.10
C ILE A 115 12.89 19.93 -8.32
N LYS A 116 12.74 19.81 -7.00
CA LYS A 116 13.68 19.05 -6.16
C LYS A 116 13.44 17.54 -6.20
N ASN A 117 12.23 17.12 -6.57
CA ASN A 117 11.83 15.72 -6.68
C ASN A 117 11.48 15.42 -8.13
N ASN A 118 10.20 15.25 -8.46
CA ASN A 118 9.76 14.96 -9.81
C ASN A 118 9.15 16.21 -10.48
N PRO A 119 9.75 16.71 -11.57
CA PRO A 119 9.24 17.91 -12.25
C PRO A 119 7.97 17.65 -13.09
N TYR A 120 7.52 16.40 -13.19
CA TYR A 120 6.36 15.99 -13.97
C TYR A 120 5.10 15.84 -13.12
N CYS A 121 3.94 15.79 -13.78
CA CYS A 121 2.65 15.49 -13.15
C CYS A 121 2.41 13.98 -13.13
N SER A 122 1.94 13.42 -12.00
CA SER A 122 1.58 12.00 -11.89
C SER A 122 0.26 11.63 -12.58
N SER A 123 -0.43 12.59 -13.19
CA SER A 123 -1.66 12.46 -13.99
C SER A 123 -2.93 11.96 -13.27
N CYS A 124 -2.82 11.08 -12.28
CA CYS A 124 -3.96 10.44 -11.63
C CYS A 124 -4.32 11.05 -10.27
N CYS A 125 -3.43 11.81 -9.64
CA CYS A 125 -3.59 12.24 -8.24
C CYS A 125 -4.78 13.15 -7.97
N CYS A 126 -5.07 14.08 -8.87
CA CYS A 126 -6.27 14.91 -8.73
C CYS A 126 -7.57 14.09 -8.76
N MET A 127 -7.61 13.04 -9.58
CA MET A 127 -8.79 12.20 -9.72
C MET A 127 -8.96 11.27 -8.54
N TYR A 128 -7.90 10.56 -8.10
CA TYR A 128 -8.04 9.70 -6.92
C TYR A 128 -8.31 10.52 -5.66
N THR A 129 -7.76 11.73 -5.49
CA THR A 129 -8.08 12.58 -4.33
C THR A 129 -9.56 12.92 -4.29
N THR A 130 -10.14 13.27 -5.45
CA THR A 130 -11.57 13.57 -5.55
C THR A 130 -12.41 12.33 -5.20
N LYS A 131 -12.01 11.16 -5.71
CA LYS A 131 -12.64 9.88 -5.37
C LYS A 131 -12.55 9.58 -3.88
N GLU A 132 -11.37 9.72 -3.28
CA GLU A 132 -11.12 9.46 -1.86
C GLU A 132 -11.93 10.40 -0.95
N ALA A 133 -12.05 11.68 -1.32
CA ALA A 133 -12.89 12.62 -0.60
C ALA A 133 -14.38 12.22 -0.65
N MET A 134 -14.87 11.78 -1.81
CA MET A 134 -16.24 11.25 -1.94
C MET A 134 -16.44 9.98 -1.12
N ILE A 135 -15.48 9.05 -1.16
CA ILE A 135 -15.52 7.83 -0.36
C ILE A 135 -15.55 8.17 1.13
N ALA A 136 -14.73 9.12 1.59
CA ALA A 136 -14.74 9.55 2.99
C ALA A 136 -16.11 10.07 3.42
N TYR A 137 -16.75 10.90 2.58
CA TYR A 137 -18.09 11.40 2.80
C TYR A 137 -19.14 10.27 2.86
N GLU A 138 -19.07 9.29 1.96
CA GLU A 138 -19.97 8.14 1.97
C GLU A 138 -19.83 7.25 3.22
N HIS A 139 -18.67 7.27 3.87
CA HIS A 139 -18.45 6.55 5.13
C HIS A 139 -19.02 7.28 6.35
N ASP A 140 -18.91 8.62 6.36
CA ASP A 140 -19.53 9.49 7.37
C ASP A 140 -19.84 10.86 6.76
N ASN A 141 -21.14 11.15 6.62
CA ASN A 141 -21.66 12.37 6.01
C ASN A 141 -21.33 13.64 6.83
N GLU A 142 -20.80 13.51 8.04
CA GLU A 142 -20.34 14.64 8.87
C GLU A 142 -18.87 15.01 8.61
N ILE A 143 -18.14 14.23 7.82
CA ILE A 143 -16.72 14.50 7.53
C ILE A 143 -16.59 15.71 6.61
N GLU A 144 -15.77 16.67 7.04
CA GLU A 144 -15.34 17.78 6.21
C GLU A 144 -14.01 17.44 5.51
N THR A 145 -13.99 17.50 4.17
CA THR A 145 -12.77 17.28 3.38
C THR A 145 -12.27 18.58 2.77
N PHE A 146 -10.96 18.83 2.86
CA PHE A 146 -10.28 19.99 2.27
C PHE A 146 -9.23 19.54 1.27
N ASN A 147 -9.34 19.99 0.02
CA ASN A 147 -8.38 19.67 -1.03
C ASN A 147 -7.43 20.84 -1.27
N PHE A 148 -6.15 20.65 -0.98
CA PHE A 148 -5.08 21.62 -1.21
C PHE A 148 -4.37 21.31 -2.53
N LEU A 149 -4.66 22.12 -3.54
CA LEU A 149 -4.01 22.08 -4.84
C LEU A 149 -2.90 23.15 -4.88
N TYR A 150 -1.73 22.77 -5.40
CA TYR A 150 -0.60 23.66 -5.69
C TYR A 150 -0.68 24.25 -7.09
#